data_AF-J9ZF53-F1
#
_entry.id   AF-J9ZF53-F1
#
_cell.length_a   1.000
_cell.length_b   1.000
_cell.length_c   1.000
_cell.angle_alpha   90.00
_cell.angle_beta   90.00
_cell.angle_gamma   90.00
#
_symmetry.space_group_name_H-M   'P 1'
#
loop_
_entity.id
_entity.type
_entity.pdbx_description
1 polymer ?
#
loop_
_entity_poly.entity_id
_entity_poly.type
_entity_poly.pdbx_seq_one_letter_code
_entity_poly.pdbx_strand_id
1 'polypeptide(L)'
;MTIPSEREEQNLLACRILTTLPSALGQVRLVFPFEGWYQQIRFEQKTQGGFLRHRSDFLDPASAFGNDLSRKGRRLFVLHREDFPGTRECLLPILFGVHVLGWVGAPLPRMDYWNQYLRGYWARWIRTFAERLAHRQMAQGKLPHLEYDGPILEKKSLRLLASRLSDEGEMFGMVYVRPDKLDMSDALADILRNSVREGDAVGAADTGATALCLGGSPDGIRSRMHSLLSDAVELDWRLSSELRFGTCDRGKFKDVSIQRIRPMGRPVSEPSSRLSSTFRRLGLISTPRHRI
;
A
#
# COMPACT_ATOMS: atom_id res chain seq x y z
N MET A 1 -18.27 2.03 23.26
CA MET A 1 -16.80 1.82 23.09
C MET A 1 -16.18 3.17 22.81
N THR A 2 -15.16 3.58 23.56
CA THR A 2 -14.40 4.82 23.31
C THR A 2 -13.43 4.62 22.14
N ILE A 3 -13.41 5.57 21.20
CA ILE A 3 -12.46 5.57 20.09
C ILE A 3 -11.08 5.92 20.66
N PRO A 4 -10.03 5.11 20.45
CA PRO A 4 -8.69 5.45 20.93
C PRO A 4 -8.21 6.79 20.38
N SER A 5 -7.46 7.54 21.18
CA SER A 5 -6.73 8.72 20.72
C SER A 5 -5.62 8.34 19.73
N GLU A 6 -5.16 9.30 18.92
CA GLU A 6 -4.03 9.09 18.00
C GLU A 6 -2.79 8.57 18.73
N ARG A 7 -2.50 9.14 19.91
CA ARG A 7 -1.39 8.72 20.77
C ARG A 7 -1.53 7.27 21.23
N GLU A 8 -2.74 6.83 21.60
CA GLU A 8 -2.98 5.44 21.98
C GLU A 8 -2.78 4.49 20.80
N GLU A 9 -3.19 4.88 19.59
CA GLU A 9 -2.97 4.07 18.40
C GLU A 9 -1.49 3.96 18.00
N GLN A 10 -0.74 5.06 18.11
CA GLN A 10 0.71 5.05 17.92
C GLN A 10 1.38 4.09 18.92
N ASN A 11 0.99 4.16 20.20
CA ASN A 11 1.49 3.26 21.23
C ASN A 11 1.13 1.79 20.93
N LEU A 12 -0.11 1.52 20.52
CA LEU A 12 -0.57 0.17 20.21
C LEU A 12 0.18 -0.42 19.01
N LEU A 13 0.41 0.37 17.95
CA LEU A 13 1.20 -0.06 16.80
C LEU A 13 2.64 -0.40 17.22
N ALA A 14 3.29 0.51 17.95
CA ALA A 14 4.66 0.32 18.41
C ALA A 14 4.81 -0.91 19.30
N CYS A 15 3.92 -1.09 20.29
CA CYS A 15 3.91 -2.26 21.16
C CYS A 15 3.77 -3.57 20.37
N ARG A 16 2.83 -3.64 19.41
CA ARG A 16 2.65 -4.84 18.59
C ARG A 16 3.91 -5.20 17.80
N ILE A 17 4.55 -4.22 17.17
CA ILE A 17 5.80 -4.43 16.43
C ILE A 17 6.91 -4.87 17.38
N LEU A 18 7.07 -4.21 18.53
CA LEU A 18 8.09 -4.56 19.52
C LEU A 18 7.95 -5.99 20.05
N THR A 19 6.73 -6.48 20.28
CA THR A 19 6.53 -7.87 20.76
C THR A 19 7.01 -8.94 19.79
N THR A 20 7.25 -8.59 18.53
CA THR A 20 7.71 -9.52 17.51
C THR A 20 9.22 -9.41 17.22
N LEU A 21 9.89 -8.41 17.79
CA LEU A 21 11.33 -8.21 17.65
C LEU A 21 12.10 -9.02 18.70
N PRO A 22 13.31 -9.53 18.37
CA PRO A 22 14.22 -10.07 19.37
C PRO A 22 14.52 -9.02 20.45
N SER A 23 14.60 -9.43 21.71
CA SER A 23 14.77 -8.52 22.86
C SER A 23 16.00 -7.61 22.75
N ALA A 24 17.08 -8.10 22.14
CA ALA A 24 18.31 -7.34 21.88
C ALA A 24 18.13 -6.19 20.85
N LEU A 25 17.04 -6.21 20.10
CA LEU A 25 16.68 -5.25 19.06
C LEU A 25 15.37 -4.53 19.40
N GLY A 26 14.94 -4.56 20.66
CA GLY A 26 13.63 -4.11 21.11
C GLY A 26 13.41 -2.60 21.05
N GLN A 27 13.69 -1.96 19.91
CA GLN A 27 13.43 -0.56 19.65
C GLN A 27 12.54 -0.41 18.41
N VAL A 28 11.55 0.47 18.46
CA VAL A 28 10.71 0.85 17.32
C VAL A 28 10.65 2.36 17.24
N ARG A 29 10.81 2.89 16.04
CA ARG A 29 10.72 4.31 15.74
C ARG A 29 9.45 4.57 14.96
N LEU A 30 8.67 5.56 15.35
CA LEU A 30 7.65 6.15 14.51
C LEU A 30 8.09 7.57 14.13
N VAL A 31 7.90 7.94 12.87
CA VAL A 31 8.23 9.28 12.36
C VAL A 31 7.00 9.84 11.65
N PHE A 32 6.56 11.04 12.02
CA PHE A 32 5.37 11.67 11.45
C PHE A 32 5.69 13.09 10.98
N PRO A 33 5.16 13.53 9.81
CA PRO A 33 5.21 14.93 9.43
C PRO A 33 4.44 15.79 10.46
N PHE A 34 5.02 16.91 10.88
CA PHE A 34 4.41 17.85 11.81
C PHE A 34 4.88 19.27 11.53
N GLU A 35 3.98 20.13 11.03
CA GLU A 35 4.21 21.59 10.87
C GLU A 35 5.52 21.95 10.13
N GLY A 36 5.86 21.22 9.07
CA GLY A 36 7.09 21.45 8.32
C GLY A 36 8.34 20.83 8.97
N TRP A 37 8.17 20.02 10.02
CA TRP A 37 9.21 19.21 10.67
C TRP A 37 8.83 17.72 10.61
N TYR A 38 9.73 16.86 11.09
CA TYR A 38 9.41 15.46 11.37
C TYR A 38 9.45 15.18 12.87
N GLN A 39 8.32 14.80 13.45
CA GLN A 39 8.27 14.32 14.83
C GLN A 39 8.67 12.85 14.87
N GLN A 40 9.71 12.53 15.62
CA GLN A 40 10.17 11.18 15.86
C GLN A 40 9.78 10.72 17.27
N ILE A 41 9.22 9.53 17.38
CA ILE A 41 8.86 8.88 18.64
C ILE A 41 9.59 7.55 18.69
N ARG A 42 10.40 7.33 19.73
CA ARG A 42 11.11 6.06 19.94
C ARG A 42 10.44 5.27 21.06
N PHE A 43 10.35 3.97 20.87
CA PHE A 43 9.82 3.02 21.84
C PHE A 43 10.86 1.95 22.08
N GLU A 44 11.13 1.62 23.34
CA GLU A 44 12.13 0.62 23.71
C GLU A 44 11.53 -0.41 24.68
N GLN A 45 11.86 -1.68 24.51
CA GLN A 45 11.44 -2.74 25.41
C GLN A 45 12.27 -2.69 26.68
N LYS A 46 11.59 -2.70 27.84
CA LYS A 46 12.27 -2.76 29.14
C LYS A 46 12.71 -4.18 29.45
N THR A 47 13.88 -4.31 30.09
CA THR A 47 14.48 -5.58 30.52
C THR A 47 13.60 -6.38 31.49
N GLN A 48 12.68 -5.72 32.21
CA GLN A 48 11.77 -6.33 33.20
C GLN A 48 10.35 -6.60 32.65
N GLY A 49 10.14 -6.51 31.34
CA GLY A 49 8.81 -6.55 30.73
C GLY A 49 8.14 -5.17 30.69
N GLY A 50 7.44 -4.88 29.59
CA GLY A 50 6.86 -3.57 29.29
C GLY A 50 7.69 -2.73 28.31
N PHE A 51 7.21 -1.53 27.98
CA PHE A 51 7.82 -0.65 26.98
C PHE A 51 8.00 0.77 27.54
N LEU A 52 9.11 1.42 27.22
CA LEU A 52 9.35 2.83 27.45
C LEU A 52 9.13 3.60 26.15
N ARG A 53 8.25 4.60 26.17
CA ARG A 53 8.18 5.61 25.10
C ARG A 53 9.17 6.71 25.44
N HIS A 54 10.24 6.81 24.66
CA HIS A 54 11.20 7.90 24.77
C HIS A 54 10.62 9.20 24.20
N ARG A 55 11.22 10.33 24.60
CA ARG A 55 10.75 11.67 24.29
C ARG A 55 10.60 11.85 22.77
N SER A 56 9.59 12.63 22.36
CA SER A 56 9.42 13.03 20.98
C SER A 56 10.52 14.01 20.60
N ASP A 57 11.41 13.63 19.68
CA ASP A 57 12.40 14.54 19.10
C ASP A 57 11.85 15.11 17.80
N PHE A 58 12.18 16.37 17.51
CA PHE A 58 11.86 16.99 16.22
C PHE A 58 13.10 16.97 15.33
N LEU A 59 12.93 16.52 14.10
CA LEU A 59 13.98 16.42 13.11
C LEU A 59 13.77 17.49 12.05
N ASP A 60 14.85 18.20 11.75
CA ASP A 60 14.92 19.19 10.69
C ASP A 60 14.80 18.51 9.32
N PRO A 61 13.87 18.93 8.44
CA PRO A 61 13.83 18.47 7.05
C PRO A 61 15.16 18.68 6.31
N ALA A 62 15.92 19.72 6.64
CA ALA A 62 17.21 20.02 6.02
C ALA A 62 18.34 19.08 6.49
N SER A 63 18.13 18.29 7.54
CA SER A 63 19.09 17.27 7.96
C SER A 63 19.25 16.17 6.90
N ALA A 64 20.36 15.43 6.91
CA ALA A 64 20.57 14.31 5.98
C ALA A 64 19.43 13.28 6.06
N PHE A 65 18.93 13.02 7.27
CA PHE A 65 17.81 12.11 7.52
C PHE A 65 16.47 12.68 7.05
N GLY A 66 16.20 13.96 7.33
CA GLY A 66 15.00 14.67 6.86
C GLY A 66 14.94 14.74 5.33
N ASN A 67 16.04 15.07 4.67
CA ASN A 67 16.14 15.09 3.22
C ASN A 67 15.88 13.71 2.61
N ASP A 68 16.39 12.65 3.25
CA ASP A 68 16.14 11.29 2.81
C ASP A 68 14.67 10.89 2.98
N LEU A 69 14.01 11.29 4.07
CA LEU A 69 12.57 11.10 4.28
C LEU A 69 11.75 11.82 3.21
N SER A 70 12.06 13.10 2.95
CA SER A 70 11.36 13.89 1.93
C SER A 70 11.55 13.31 0.52
N ARG A 71 12.77 12.87 0.18
CA ARG A 71 13.09 12.34 -1.15
C ARG A 71 12.56 10.92 -1.36
N LYS A 72 12.63 10.05 -0.35
CA LYS A 72 12.28 8.63 -0.49
C LYS A 72 10.81 8.39 -0.16
N GLY A 73 10.17 9.24 0.65
CA GLY A 73 8.72 9.38 0.77
C GLY A 73 7.97 8.06 0.91
N ARG A 74 7.41 7.59 -0.21
CA ARG A 74 6.60 6.37 -0.37
C ARG A 74 7.41 5.08 -0.48
N ARG A 75 8.74 5.17 -0.52
CA ARG A 75 9.65 4.03 -0.70
C ARG A 75 10.20 3.58 0.64
N LEU A 76 10.37 2.28 0.75
CA LEU A 76 11.23 1.71 1.76
C LEU A 76 12.63 2.31 1.64
N PHE A 77 13.20 2.65 2.78
CA PHE A 77 14.61 3.01 2.83
C PHE A 77 15.29 2.41 4.05
N VAL A 78 16.57 2.09 3.86
CA VAL A 78 17.40 1.41 4.84
C VAL A 78 18.40 2.42 5.39
N LEU A 79 18.43 2.54 6.70
CA LEU A 79 19.42 3.31 7.44
C LEU A 79 20.49 2.38 8.00
N HIS A 80 21.72 2.89 7.98
CA HIS A 80 22.78 2.34 8.81
C HIS A 80 22.63 2.90 10.22
N ARG A 81 22.67 2.04 11.23
CA ARG A 81 22.70 2.49 12.63
C ARG A 81 24.14 2.68 13.07
N GLU A 82 24.44 3.86 13.59
CA GLU A 82 25.73 4.16 14.21
C GLU A 82 25.85 3.48 15.59
N ASP A 83 24.74 3.39 16.33
CA ASP A 83 24.71 2.82 17.69
C ASP A 83 24.97 1.30 17.73
N PHE A 84 24.73 0.58 16.63
CA PHE A 84 24.87 -0.88 16.56
C PHE A 84 25.52 -1.30 15.22
N PRO A 85 26.86 -1.40 15.17
CA PRO A 85 27.59 -1.81 13.98
C PRO A 85 27.05 -3.14 13.41
N GLY A 86 26.74 -3.16 12.11
CA GLY A 86 26.18 -4.34 11.43
C GLY A 86 24.65 -4.45 11.48
N THR A 87 23.96 -3.61 12.26
CA THR A 87 22.49 -3.58 12.31
C THR A 87 21.95 -2.53 11.34
N ARG A 88 20.92 -2.89 10.58
CA ARG A 88 20.23 -1.98 9.66
C ARG A 88 18.85 -1.68 10.19
N GLU A 89 18.43 -0.43 10.11
CA GLU A 89 17.06 -0.01 10.42
C GLU A 89 16.32 0.24 9.11
N CYS A 90 15.22 -0.48 8.88
CA CYS A 90 14.39 -0.26 7.72
C CYS A 90 13.21 0.60 8.12
N LEU A 91 13.00 1.73 7.43
CA LEU A 91 11.82 2.56 7.61
C LEU A 91 10.78 2.23 6.55
N LEU A 92 9.60 1.89 7.05
CA LEU A 92 8.41 1.61 6.25
C LEU A 92 7.53 2.82 6.20
N PRO A 93 7.08 3.23 5.01
CA PRO A 93 6.06 4.24 4.90
C PRO A 93 4.74 3.70 5.44
N ILE A 94 4.07 4.50 6.26
CA ILE A 94 2.70 4.30 6.70
C ILE A 94 1.82 4.96 5.64
N LEU A 95 1.29 4.14 4.73
CA LEU A 95 0.60 4.59 3.53
C LEU A 95 -0.92 4.47 3.67
N PHE A 96 -1.62 5.49 3.17
CA PHE A 96 -3.05 5.42 2.91
C PHE A 96 -3.33 5.88 1.48
N GLY A 97 -3.58 4.92 0.59
CA GLY A 97 -3.51 5.16 -0.86
C GLY A 97 -2.17 5.78 -1.23
N VAL A 98 -2.22 6.95 -1.88
CA VAL A 98 -1.02 7.69 -2.30
C VAL A 98 -0.38 8.52 -1.18
N HIS A 99 -1.03 8.66 -0.03
CA HIS A 99 -0.58 9.55 1.03
C HIS A 99 0.42 8.87 1.96
N VAL A 100 1.55 9.53 2.21
CA VAL A 100 2.49 9.13 3.26
C VAL A 100 2.07 9.81 4.55
N LEU A 101 1.55 9.03 5.50
CA LEU A 101 1.11 9.54 6.79
C LEU A 101 2.25 9.61 7.81
N GLY A 102 3.31 8.83 7.58
CA GLY A 102 4.48 8.74 8.44
C GLY A 102 5.33 7.53 8.07
N TRP A 103 6.23 7.14 8.96
CA TRP A 103 7.09 5.98 8.81
C TRP A 103 7.22 5.19 10.10
N VAL A 104 7.42 3.89 9.98
CA VAL A 104 7.79 3.01 11.09
C VAL A 104 9.13 2.35 10.82
N GLY A 105 10.09 2.60 11.71
CA GLY A 105 11.42 2.03 11.70
C GLY A 105 11.56 0.94 12.76
N ALA A 106 12.20 -0.16 12.40
CA ALA A 106 12.63 -1.18 13.34
C ALA A 106 14.03 -1.68 12.95
N PRO A 107 14.94 -1.89 13.93
CA PRO A 107 16.22 -2.51 13.68
C PRO A 107 16.02 -4.00 13.38
N LEU A 108 16.69 -4.48 12.35
CA LEU A 108 16.65 -5.89 11.96
C LEU A 108 18.05 -6.48 11.96
N PRO A 109 18.21 -7.74 12.41
CA PRO A 109 19.52 -8.37 12.44
C PRO A 109 20.04 -8.65 11.02
N ARG A 110 19.15 -8.90 10.04
CA ARG A 110 19.48 -9.04 8.62
C ARG A 110 18.34 -8.54 7.75
N MET A 111 18.64 -8.13 6.52
CA MET A 111 17.65 -7.65 5.55
C MET A 111 16.61 -8.71 5.15
N ASP A 112 16.95 -10.01 5.18
CA ASP A 112 16.04 -11.07 4.74
C ASP A 112 14.82 -11.25 5.66
N TYR A 113 14.98 -10.96 6.96
CA TYR A 113 13.88 -10.97 7.93
C TYR A 113 12.77 -9.99 7.54
N TRP A 114 13.12 -8.98 6.76
CA TRP A 114 12.17 -7.99 6.32
C TRP A 114 11.02 -8.57 5.52
N ASN A 115 11.32 -9.38 4.51
CA ASN A 115 10.30 -9.97 3.66
C ASN A 115 9.33 -10.85 4.46
N GLN A 116 9.79 -11.45 5.56
CA GLN A 116 8.98 -12.29 6.43
C GLN A 116 8.02 -11.46 7.31
N TYR A 117 8.50 -10.38 7.95
CA TYR A 117 7.66 -9.54 8.81
C TYR A 117 6.74 -8.62 8.03
N LEU A 118 7.22 -8.05 6.92
CA LEU A 118 6.43 -7.18 6.06
C LEU A 118 5.27 -7.90 5.40
N ARG A 119 5.47 -9.11 4.88
CA ARG A 119 4.41 -9.84 4.17
C ARG A 119 3.40 -10.49 5.13
N GLY A 120 3.60 -10.35 6.44
CA GLY A 120 2.80 -10.97 7.48
C GLY A 120 2.07 -9.95 8.36
N TYR A 121 2.30 -10.04 9.68
CA TYR A 121 1.52 -9.33 10.68
C TYR A 121 1.72 -7.81 10.67
N TRP A 122 2.92 -7.32 10.33
CA TRP A 122 3.20 -5.88 10.39
C TRP A 122 2.45 -5.09 9.33
N ALA A 123 2.44 -5.55 8.07
CA ALA A 123 1.65 -4.93 7.01
C ALA A 123 0.19 -4.75 7.41
N ARG A 124 -0.42 -5.79 8.00
CA ARG A 124 -1.80 -5.72 8.48
C ARG A 124 -1.97 -4.67 9.58
N TRP A 125 -1.08 -4.63 10.57
CA TRP A 125 -1.17 -3.64 11.66
C TRP A 125 -0.93 -2.21 11.18
N ILE A 126 0.07 -2.01 10.33
CA ILE A 126 0.41 -0.71 9.73
C ILE A 126 -0.76 -0.21 8.88
N ARG A 127 -1.37 -1.08 8.05
CA ARG A 127 -2.53 -0.73 7.23
C ARG A 127 -3.74 -0.32 8.06
N THR A 128 -4.10 -1.11 9.07
CA THR A 128 -5.21 -0.76 9.97
C THR A 128 -4.95 0.55 10.72
N PHE A 129 -3.70 0.79 11.14
CA PHE A 129 -3.31 2.07 11.74
C PHE A 129 -3.42 3.22 10.73
N ALA A 130 -2.92 3.03 9.51
CA ALA A 130 -2.94 4.04 8.46
C ALA A 130 -4.37 4.45 8.07
N GLU A 131 -5.29 3.48 7.93
CA GLU A 131 -6.70 3.74 7.66
C GLU A 131 -7.32 4.64 8.73
N ARG A 132 -7.13 4.30 10.01
CA ARG A 132 -7.69 5.09 11.12
C ARG A 132 -7.07 6.47 11.24
N LEU A 133 -5.75 6.57 11.07
CA LEU A 133 -5.04 7.84 11.08
C LEU A 133 -5.51 8.73 9.91
N ALA A 134 -5.67 8.17 8.72
CA ALA A 134 -6.18 8.91 7.56
C ALA A 134 -7.59 9.43 7.78
N HIS A 135 -8.51 8.60 8.29
CA HIS A 135 -9.87 9.05 8.59
C HIS A 135 -9.90 10.22 9.59
N ARG A 136 -9.06 10.18 10.63
CA ARG A 136 -8.92 11.32 11.55
C ARG A 136 -8.35 12.56 10.86
N GLN A 137 -7.30 12.41 10.06
CA GLN A 137 -6.69 13.55 9.36
C GLN A 137 -7.63 14.15 8.30
N MET A 138 -8.45 13.33 7.63
CA MET A 138 -9.51 13.80 6.74
C MET A 138 -10.59 14.57 7.51
N ALA A 139 -11.04 14.05 8.65
CA ALA A 139 -12.01 14.76 9.51
C ALA A 139 -11.48 16.09 10.06
N GLN A 140 -10.15 16.22 10.20
CA GLN A 140 -9.47 17.45 10.59
C GLN A 140 -9.12 18.38 9.41
N GLY A 141 -9.44 18.00 8.17
CA GLY A 141 -9.09 18.76 6.97
C GLY A 141 -7.60 18.76 6.60
N LYS A 142 -6.79 17.91 7.23
CA LYS A 142 -5.34 17.76 6.94
C LYS A 142 -5.06 16.91 5.71
N LEU A 143 -5.98 15.99 5.40
CA LEU A 143 -5.99 15.22 4.16
C LEU A 143 -7.21 15.60 3.32
N PRO A 144 -7.11 15.51 1.98
CA PRO A 144 -8.28 15.67 1.12
C PRO A 144 -9.34 14.66 1.52
N HIS A 145 -10.60 15.07 1.50
CA HIS A 145 -11.69 14.12 1.67
C HIS A 145 -11.70 13.16 0.47
N LEU A 146 -11.57 11.87 0.76
CA LEU A 146 -11.68 10.80 -0.23
C LEU A 146 -12.97 10.04 0.07
N GLU A 147 -13.90 10.10 -0.87
CA GLU A 147 -15.12 9.28 -0.88
C GLU A 147 -14.77 7.86 -1.36
N TYR A 148 -15.35 6.88 -0.69
CA TYR A 148 -15.18 5.46 -0.95
C TYR A 148 -16.54 4.82 -1.23
N ASP A 149 -16.59 4.01 -2.27
CA ASP A 149 -17.70 3.10 -2.55
C ASP A 149 -17.28 1.69 -2.10
N GLY A 150 -17.75 1.30 -0.92
CA GLY A 150 -17.34 0.07 -0.25
C GLY A 150 -15.80 -0.03 -0.10
N PRO A 151 -15.14 -1.03 -0.70
CA PRO A 151 -13.72 -1.27 -0.53
C PRO A 151 -12.80 -0.38 -1.40
N ILE A 152 -13.34 0.41 -2.33
CA ILE A 152 -12.57 1.16 -3.33
C ILE A 152 -12.94 2.65 -3.34
N LEU A 153 -12.11 3.48 -3.96
CA LEU A 153 -12.34 4.92 -4.08
C LEU A 153 -13.48 5.24 -5.06
N GLU A 154 -14.26 6.27 -4.78
CA GLU A 154 -15.11 6.85 -5.82
C GLU A 154 -14.27 7.45 -6.95
N LYS A 155 -14.88 7.51 -8.15
CA LYS A 155 -14.23 8.05 -9.36
C LYS A 155 -13.63 9.44 -9.16
N LYS A 156 -14.33 10.32 -8.44
CA LYS A 156 -13.86 11.69 -8.14
C LYS A 156 -12.63 11.66 -7.25
N SER A 157 -12.66 10.87 -6.19
CA SER A 157 -11.53 10.68 -5.25
C SER A 157 -10.31 10.12 -5.97
N LEU A 158 -10.50 9.12 -6.85
CA LEU A 158 -9.40 8.55 -7.62
C LEU A 158 -8.74 9.57 -8.56
N ARG A 159 -9.54 10.41 -9.23
CA ARG A 159 -9.05 11.51 -10.06
C ARG A 159 -8.28 12.56 -9.26
N LEU A 160 -8.77 12.89 -8.05
CA LEU A 160 -8.08 13.81 -7.16
C LEU A 160 -6.70 13.28 -6.77
N LEU A 161 -6.59 11.98 -6.49
CA LEU A 161 -5.30 11.35 -6.21
C LEU A 161 -4.36 11.37 -7.42
N ALA A 162 -4.85 11.02 -8.61
CA ALA A 162 -4.07 11.06 -9.84
C ALA A 162 -3.57 12.48 -10.17
N SER A 163 -4.41 13.50 -9.97
CA SER A 163 -4.02 14.91 -10.15
C SER A 163 -2.89 15.30 -9.20
N ARG A 164 -3.00 14.96 -7.91
CA ARG A 164 -1.95 15.28 -6.94
C ARG A 164 -0.61 14.63 -7.25
N LEU A 165 -0.62 13.35 -7.63
CA LEU A 165 0.60 12.66 -8.07
C LEU A 165 1.25 13.37 -9.26
N SER A 166 0.42 13.79 -10.20
CA SER A 166 0.84 14.54 -11.36
C SER A 166 1.45 15.90 -10.99
N ASP A 167 0.84 16.62 -10.06
CA ASP A 167 1.33 17.92 -9.54
C ASP A 167 2.64 17.77 -8.77
N GLU A 168 2.81 16.66 -8.04
CA GLU A 168 4.05 16.27 -7.35
C GLU A 168 5.17 15.84 -8.33
N GLY A 169 4.89 15.73 -9.62
CA GLY A 169 5.82 15.21 -10.62
C GLY A 169 6.15 13.73 -10.43
N GLU A 170 5.28 13.01 -9.73
CA GLU A 170 5.44 11.59 -9.44
C GLU A 170 4.97 10.75 -10.62
N MET A 171 5.79 9.74 -10.95
CA MET A 171 5.45 8.81 -12.02
C MET A 171 4.51 7.73 -11.50
N PHE A 172 3.36 7.61 -12.15
CA PHE A 172 2.38 6.57 -11.88
C PHE A 172 1.83 5.98 -13.18
N GLY A 173 1.34 4.75 -13.10
CA GLY A 173 0.57 4.09 -14.15
C GLY A 173 -0.89 3.98 -13.74
N MET A 174 -1.78 3.95 -14.72
CA MET A 174 -3.19 3.72 -14.51
C MET A 174 -3.62 2.49 -15.32
N VAL A 175 -4.41 1.61 -14.71
CA VAL A 175 -5.01 0.44 -15.37
C VAL A 175 -6.50 0.58 -15.24
N TYR A 176 -7.20 0.69 -16.36
CA TYR A 176 -8.64 0.61 -16.40
C TYR A 176 -9.05 -0.80 -16.84
N VAL A 177 -9.93 -1.43 -16.08
CA VAL A 177 -10.51 -2.74 -16.39
C VAL A 177 -12.03 -2.58 -16.43
N ARG A 178 -12.60 -2.94 -17.56
CA ARG A 178 -14.05 -2.95 -17.78
C ARG A 178 -14.52 -4.40 -17.90
N PRO A 179 -15.44 -4.85 -17.04
CA PRO A 179 -16.09 -6.12 -17.25
C PRO A 179 -17.12 -6.05 -18.37
N ASP A 180 -17.28 -7.16 -19.10
CA ASP A 180 -18.32 -7.28 -20.14
C ASP A 180 -19.72 -7.37 -19.49
N LYS A 181 -19.81 -7.88 -18.27
CA LYS A 181 -21.03 -7.93 -17.47
C LYS A 181 -20.93 -7.03 -16.24
N LEU A 182 -21.95 -6.20 -16.05
CA LEU A 182 -22.00 -5.18 -14.99
C LEU A 182 -22.06 -5.77 -13.57
N ASP A 183 -22.62 -6.97 -13.41
CA ASP A 183 -22.73 -7.70 -12.15
C ASP A 183 -21.38 -8.18 -11.59
N MET A 184 -20.31 -8.16 -12.40
CA MET A 184 -18.96 -8.53 -11.99
C MET A 184 -18.11 -7.36 -11.47
N SER A 185 -18.68 -6.14 -11.39
CA SER A 185 -17.95 -4.94 -10.97
C SER A 185 -17.37 -5.06 -9.55
N ASP A 186 -18.14 -5.58 -8.60
CA ASP A 186 -17.71 -5.71 -7.20
C ASP A 186 -16.61 -6.78 -7.04
N ALA A 187 -16.76 -7.92 -7.73
CA ALA A 187 -15.75 -8.97 -7.73
C ALA A 187 -14.42 -8.51 -8.37
N LEU A 188 -14.50 -7.71 -9.44
CA LEU A 188 -13.35 -7.08 -10.06
C LEU A 188 -12.66 -6.08 -9.13
N ALA A 189 -13.44 -5.25 -8.43
CA ALA A 189 -12.93 -4.29 -7.46
C ALA A 189 -12.16 -4.98 -6.32
N ASP A 190 -12.70 -6.07 -5.79
CA ASP A 190 -12.05 -6.87 -4.75
C ASP A 190 -10.75 -7.51 -5.22
N ILE A 191 -10.71 -8.01 -6.46
CA ILE A 191 -9.50 -8.63 -7.00
C ILE A 191 -8.43 -7.60 -7.27
N LEU A 192 -8.76 -6.46 -7.88
CA LEU A 192 -7.83 -5.36 -8.03
C LEU A 192 -7.31 -4.90 -6.66
N ARG A 193 -8.19 -4.71 -5.67
CA ARG A 193 -7.78 -4.30 -4.31
C ARG A 193 -6.79 -5.28 -3.67
N ASN A 194 -7.00 -6.58 -3.86
CA ASN A 194 -6.12 -7.60 -3.27
C ASN A 194 -4.81 -7.80 -4.05
N SER A 195 -4.77 -7.39 -5.31
CA SER A 195 -3.62 -7.59 -6.20
C SER A 195 -2.69 -6.37 -6.26
N VAL A 196 -3.21 -5.17 -5.95
CA VAL A 196 -2.39 -3.95 -5.89
C VAL A 196 -1.48 -3.92 -4.66
N ARG A 197 -0.35 -3.20 -4.75
CA ARG A 197 0.62 -3.10 -3.66
C ARG A 197 0.21 -2.08 -2.61
N GLU A 198 0.88 -2.12 -1.47
CA GLU A 198 0.80 -1.05 -0.48
C GLU A 198 1.31 0.26 -1.11
N GLY A 199 0.43 1.27 -1.16
CA GLY A 199 0.68 2.55 -1.82
C GLY A 199 -0.09 2.73 -3.13
N ASP A 200 -0.46 1.65 -3.80
CA ASP A 200 -1.35 1.72 -4.97
C ASP A 200 -2.80 2.04 -4.52
N ALA A 201 -3.64 2.49 -5.45
CA ALA A 201 -5.03 2.82 -5.16
C ALA A 201 -5.97 2.18 -6.18
N VAL A 202 -7.16 1.77 -5.76
CA VAL A 202 -8.21 1.26 -6.65
C VAL A 202 -9.44 2.12 -6.49
N GLY A 203 -10.10 2.47 -7.58
CA GLY A 203 -11.33 3.23 -7.57
C GLY A 203 -12.29 2.88 -8.69
N ALA A 204 -13.54 3.26 -8.50
CA ALA A 204 -14.63 3.05 -9.44
C ALA A 204 -14.42 3.88 -10.72
N ALA A 205 -14.95 3.35 -11.82
CA ALA A 205 -15.04 4.03 -13.10
C ALA A 205 -16.41 3.74 -13.74
N ASP A 206 -16.80 4.52 -14.75
CA ASP A 206 -18.19 4.56 -15.26
C ASP A 206 -18.78 3.19 -15.61
N THR A 207 -17.95 2.26 -16.07
CA THR A 207 -18.37 0.90 -16.43
C THR A 207 -17.35 -0.14 -15.96
N GLY A 208 -16.62 0.12 -14.86
CA GLY A 208 -15.61 -0.82 -14.37
C GLY A 208 -14.79 -0.28 -13.20
N ALA A 209 -13.55 -0.74 -13.08
CA ALA A 209 -12.64 -0.36 -12.01
C ALA A 209 -11.30 0.13 -12.57
N THR A 210 -10.66 1.04 -11.84
CA THR A 210 -9.36 1.60 -12.19
C THR A 210 -8.38 1.41 -11.06
N ALA A 211 -7.20 0.86 -11.35
CA ALA A 211 -6.07 0.79 -10.43
C ALA A 211 -5.03 1.85 -10.80
N LEU A 212 -4.57 2.62 -9.80
CA LEU A 212 -3.41 3.49 -9.86
C LEU A 212 -2.21 2.74 -9.29
N CYS A 213 -1.19 2.53 -10.11
CA CYS A 213 0.06 1.87 -9.77
C CYS A 213 1.16 2.91 -9.53
N LEU A 214 1.66 3.04 -8.31
CA LEU A 214 2.66 4.04 -7.94
C LEU A 214 4.09 3.50 -7.91
N GLY A 215 5.05 4.36 -8.28
CA GLY A 215 6.44 4.22 -7.85
C GLY A 215 7.30 3.19 -8.60
N GLY A 216 8.61 3.44 -8.59
CA GLY A 216 9.62 2.60 -9.26
C GLY A 216 10.03 3.17 -10.62
N SER A 217 10.71 2.34 -11.42
CA SER A 217 11.00 2.65 -12.82
C SER A 217 9.75 2.48 -13.68
N PRO A 218 9.69 3.13 -14.87
CA PRO A 218 8.64 2.87 -15.87
C PRO A 218 8.40 1.37 -16.11
N ASP A 219 9.47 0.57 -16.20
CA ASP A 219 9.39 -0.88 -16.41
C ASP A 219 8.77 -1.61 -15.22
N GLY A 220 9.08 -1.17 -13.99
CA GLY A 220 8.48 -1.70 -12.77
C GLY A 220 6.99 -1.40 -12.67
N ILE A 221 6.55 -0.22 -13.10
CA ILE A 221 5.14 0.14 -13.23
C ILE A 221 4.48 -0.75 -14.28
N ARG A 222 5.07 -0.85 -15.48
CA ARG A 222 4.55 -1.67 -16.60
C ARG A 222 4.39 -3.14 -16.21
N SER A 223 5.40 -3.74 -15.57
CA SER A 223 5.34 -5.14 -15.10
C SER A 223 4.21 -5.38 -14.11
N ARG A 224 3.97 -4.45 -13.17
CA ARG A 224 2.86 -4.55 -12.21
C ARG A 224 1.50 -4.45 -12.90
N MET A 225 1.37 -3.50 -13.81
CA MET A 225 0.16 -3.36 -14.61
C MET A 225 -0.12 -4.66 -15.37
N HIS A 226 0.87 -5.29 -16.00
CA HIS A 226 0.69 -6.59 -16.65
C HIS A 226 0.25 -7.71 -15.69
N SER A 227 0.80 -7.76 -14.47
CA SER A 227 0.38 -8.76 -13.47
C SER A 227 -1.10 -8.58 -13.08
N LEU A 228 -1.50 -7.35 -12.74
CA LEU A 228 -2.89 -7.02 -12.39
C LEU A 228 -3.86 -7.40 -13.51
N LEU A 229 -3.41 -7.29 -14.75
CA LEU A 229 -4.19 -7.66 -15.93
C LEU A 229 -4.29 -9.15 -16.13
N SER A 230 -3.22 -9.91 -15.91
CA SER A 230 -3.30 -11.37 -15.90
C SER A 230 -4.32 -11.83 -14.85
N ASP A 231 -4.26 -11.23 -13.65
CA ASP A 231 -5.16 -11.57 -12.54
C ASP A 231 -6.62 -11.21 -12.86
N ALA A 232 -6.85 -10.06 -13.53
CA ALA A 232 -8.18 -9.64 -13.94
C ALA A 232 -8.73 -10.46 -15.13
N VAL A 233 -7.90 -10.86 -16.10
CA VAL A 233 -8.31 -11.67 -17.25
C VAL A 233 -8.69 -13.10 -16.82
N GLU A 234 -8.09 -13.64 -15.76
CA GLU A 234 -8.47 -14.95 -15.20
C GLU A 234 -9.91 -15.00 -14.63
N LEU A 235 -10.55 -13.87 -14.31
CA LEU A 235 -11.96 -13.80 -13.83
C LEU A 235 -13.00 -14.09 -14.93
N ASP A 236 -12.74 -13.61 -16.13
CA ASP A 236 -13.68 -13.75 -17.24
C ASP A 236 -12.88 -13.75 -18.55
N TRP A 237 -12.80 -14.93 -19.15
CA TRP A 237 -12.14 -15.20 -20.42
C TRP A 237 -12.76 -14.45 -21.60
N ARG A 238 -13.81 -13.64 -21.37
CA ARG A 238 -14.46 -12.77 -22.36
C ARG A 238 -14.12 -11.29 -22.23
N LEU A 239 -13.42 -10.86 -21.18
CA LEU A 239 -13.20 -9.44 -20.89
C LEU A 239 -12.59 -8.70 -22.08
N SER A 240 -13.39 -7.84 -22.70
CA SER A 240 -12.91 -6.80 -23.60
C SER A 240 -12.23 -5.70 -22.78
N SER A 241 -11.02 -5.97 -22.31
CA SER A 241 -10.28 -5.01 -21.49
C SER A 241 -9.72 -3.90 -22.38
N GLU A 242 -10.22 -2.68 -22.22
CA GLU A 242 -9.59 -1.49 -22.78
C GLU A 242 -8.51 -0.99 -21.82
N LEU A 243 -7.25 -1.34 -22.11
CA LEU A 243 -6.13 -0.92 -21.29
C LEU A 243 -5.68 0.44 -21.70
N ARG A 244 -5.93 1.45 -20.88
CA ARG A 244 -5.26 2.74 -21.04
C ARG A 244 -4.07 2.75 -20.11
N PHE A 245 -2.88 2.50 -20.62
CA PHE A 245 -1.69 2.88 -19.88
C PHE A 245 -1.39 4.34 -20.13
N GLY A 246 -0.69 4.96 -19.19
CA GLY A 246 -0.20 6.31 -19.32
C GLY A 246 0.72 6.56 -18.16
N THR A 247 1.95 6.99 -18.45
CA THR A 247 2.84 7.49 -17.40
C THR A 247 2.66 8.99 -17.34
N CYS A 248 2.26 9.52 -16.20
CA CYS A 248 2.28 10.97 -16.02
C CYS A 248 3.70 11.42 -15.68
N ASP A 249 4.23 12.36 -16.45
CA ASP A 249 5.46 13.09 -16.15
C ASP A 249 5.14 14.59 -16.24
N ARG A 250 5.20 15.29 -15.09
CA ARG A 250 4.92 16.73 -14.97
C ARG A 250 3.58 17.17 -15.60
N GLY A 251 2.46 16.52 -15.26
CA GLY A 251 1.16 16.92 -15.84
C GLY A 251 0.86 16.35 -17.21
N LYS A 252 1.82 15.71 -17.88
CA LYS A 252 1.63 15.17 -19.23
C LYS A 252 1.65 13.65 -19.18
N PHE A 253 0.53 13.04 -19.57
CA PHE A 253 0.51 11.61 -19.87
C PHE A 253 1.35 11.33 -21.11
N LYS A 254 2.54 10.78 -20.89
CA LYS A 254 3.39 10.22 -21.93
C LYS A 254 3.04 8.75 -22.10
N ASP A 255 3.09 8.32 -23.35
CA ASP A 255 2.77 6.95 -23.78
C ASP A 255 1.38 6.52 -23.31
N VAL A 256 0.33 7.20 -23.80
CA VAL A 256 -1.02 6.64 -23.71
C VAL A 256 -1.18 5.64 -24.83
N SER A 257 -1.03 4.34 -24.56
CA SER A 257 -1.50 3.35 -25.52
C SER A 257 -2.69 2.58 -24.97
N ILE A 258 -3.61 2.37 -25.90
CA ILE A 258 -4.81 1.60 -25.69
C ILE A 258 -4.53 0.19 -26.17
N GLN A 259 -4.21 -0.73 -25.27
CA GLN A 259 -4.15 -2.14 -25.62
C GLN A 259 -5.51 -2.77 -25.35
N ARG A 260 -6.20 -3.18 -26.41
CA ARG A 260 -7.30 -4.14 -26.25
C ARG A 260 -6.68 -5.52 -26.10
N ILE A 261 -6.64 -6.05 -24.88
CA ILE A 261 -6.35 -7.48 -24.72
C ILE A 261 -7.57 -8.23 -25.20
N ARG A 262 -7.44 -8.89 -26.35
CA ARG A 262 -8.36 -9.99 -26.71
C ARG A 262 -7.86 -11.24 -26.00
N PRO A 263 -8.74 -12.02 -25.35
CA PRO A 263 -8.37 -13.30 -24.78
C PRO A 263 -7.75 -14.19 -25.88
N MET A 264 -6.45 -14.46 -25.76
CA MET A 264 -5.71 -15.34 -26.66
C MET A 264 -5.75 -16.76 -26.07
N GLY A 265 -6.62 -17.60 -26.61
CA GLY A 265 -6.51 -19.05 -26.44
C GLY A 265 -7.54 -19.71 -25.52
N ARG A 266 -7.66 -21.03 -25.73
CA ARG A 266 -8.62 -21.96 -25.11
C ARG A 266 -8.60 -21.90 -23.57
N PRO A 267 -9.71 -22.26 -22.91
CA PRO A 267 -9.82 -22.27 -21.45
C PRO A 267 -8.63 -23.00 -20.81
N VAL A 268 -7.89 -22.28 -19.95
CA VAL A 268 -6.97 -22.94 -19.03
C VAL A 268 -7.87 -23.67 -18.04
N SER A 269 -7.79 -25.00 -18.03
CA SER A 269 -8.68 -25.85 -17.23
C SER A 269 -8.52 -25.68 -15.72
N GLU A 270 -7.54 -24.88 -15.24
CA GLU A 270 -7.39 -24.52 -13.84
C GLU A 270 -6.81 -23.10 -13.71
N PRO A 271 -7.40 -22.22 -12.87
CA PRO A 271 -6.77 -20.96 -12.51
C PRO A 271 -5.47 -21.24 -11.75
N SER A 272 -4.51 -20.30 -11.83
CA SER A 272 -3.23 -20.46 -11.14
C SER A 272 -3.45 -20.75 -9.64
N SER A 273 -2.59 -21.56 -9.02
CA SER A 273 -2.74 -22.02 -7.63
C SER A 273 -2.89 -20.87 -6.61
N ARG A 274 -2.36 -19.68 -6.93
CA ARG A 274 -2.56 -18.45 -6.15
C ARG A 274 -3.99 -17.94 -6.23
N LEU A 275 -4.53 -17.82 -7.43
CA LEU A 275 -5.87 -17.29 -7.69
C LEU A 275 -6.96 -18.28 -7.27
N SER A 276 -6.70 -19.59 -7.35
CA SER A 276 -7.60 -20.64 -6.84
C SER A 276 -8.02 -20.43 -5.38
N SER A 277 -7.18 -19.85 -4.52
CA SER A 277 -7.51 -19.63 -3.11
C SER A 277 -8.48 -18.46 -2.92
N THR A 278 -8.25 -17.35 -3.62
CA THR A 278 -9.12 -16.16 -3.62
C THR A 278 -10.46 -16.46 -4.26
N PHE A 279 -10.47 -17.12 -5.41
CA PHE A 279 -11.69 -17.49 -6.13
C PHE A 279 -12.56 -18.50 -5.37
N ARG A 280 -11.95 -19.50 -4.70
CA ARG A 280 -12.68 -20.42 -3.81
C ARG A 280 -13.29 -19.70 -2.61
N ARG A 281 -12.57 -18.70 -2.05
CA ARG A 281 -13.07 -17.89 -0.93
C ARG A 281 -14.26 -17.03 -1.32
N LEU A 282 -14.31 -16.54 -2.55
CA LEU A 282 -15.41 -15.76 -3.12
C LEU A 282 -16.55 -16.64 -3.68
N GLY A 283 -16.45 -17.97 -3.60
CA GLY A 283 -17.46 -18.89 -4.14
C GLY A 283 -17.55 -18.93 -5.67
N LEU A 284 -16.59 -18.34 -6.37
CA LEU A 284 -16.56 -18.22 -7.83
C LEU A 284 -16.02 -19.48 -8.52
N ILE A 285 -15.38 -20.38 -7.75
CA ILE A 285 -14.98 -21.72 -8.19
C ILE A 285 -15.60 -22.72 -7.23
N SER A 286 -16.40 -23.64 -7.75
CA SER A 286 -16.87 -24.80 -6.99
C SER A 286 -15.70 -25.75 -6.73
N THR A 287 -15.53 -26.18 -5.47
CA THR A 287 -14.70 -27.35 -5.20
C THR A 287 -15.32 -28.53 -5.95
N PRO A 288 -14.53 -29.30 -6.73
CA PRO A 288 -15.06 -30.51 -7.34
C PRO A 288 -15.55 -31.40 -6.22
N ARG A 289 -16.87 -31.59 -6.15
CA ARG A 289 -17.45 -32.63 -5.31
C ARG A 289 -16.99 -33.94 -5.93
N HIS A 290 -16.03 -34.60 -5.32
CA HIS A 290 -15.81 -36.01 -5.58
C HIS A 290 -17.16 -36.70 -5.35
N ARG A 291 -17.79 -37.14 -6.45
CA ARG A 291 -18.81 -38.19 -6.37
C ARG A 291 -18.05 -39.42 -5.88
N ILE A 292 -18.30 -39.80 -4.63
CA ILE A 292 -18.06 -41.16 -4.15
C ILE A 292 -19.13 -42.04 -4.78
#